data_AF-A0A372NUP5-F1
#
_entry.id   AF-A0A372NUP5-F1
#
_cell.length_a   1.000
_cell.length_b   1.000
_cell.length_c   1.000
_cell.angle_alpha   90.00
_cell.angle_beta   90.00
_cell.angle_gamma   90.00
#
_symmetry.space_group_name_H-M   'P 1'
#
loop_
_entity.id
_entity.type
_entity.pdbx_description
1 polymer ?
#
loop_
_entity_poly.entity_id
_entity_poly.type
_entity_poly.pdbx_seq_one_letter_code
_entity_poly.pdbx_strand_id
1 'polypeptide(L)'
;MNSSIYSINKGINKSIEFRGLRAQYIWYFAGLVLGLMIVFATLYILGAGTLICLAVCGSAAAFGSIKIFALSRKYGEHGLMKAMARKRVPRVLKSYGRRFFQQLNYKEKTHGKA
;
A
#
# COMPACT_ATOMS: atom_id res chain seq x y z
N MET A 1 -6.47 -48.34 -3.71
CA MET A 1 -5.87 -47.14 -3.07
C MET A 1 -6.99 -46.13 -2.87
N ASN A 2 -7.49 -45.94 -1.64
CA ASN A 2 -8.53 -44.96 -1.36
C ASN A 2 -7.90 -43.59 -1.11
N SER A 3 -8.13 -42.64 -2.02
CA SER A 3 -7.74 -41.24 -1.84
C SER A 3 -8.80 -40.51 -1.01
N SER A 4 -8.44 -40.06 0.20
CA SER A 4 -9.27 -39.19 1.02
C SER A 4 -9.31 -37.78 0.40
N ILE A 5 -10.50 -37.32 0.02
CA ILE A 5 -10.71 -35.98 -0.51
C ILE A 5 -10.90 -35.03 0.68
N TYR A 6 -9.90 -34.18 0.91
CA TYR A 6 -9.97 -33.11 1.91
C TYR A 6 -10.36 -31.79 1.25
N SER A 7 -11.26 -31.05 1.89
CA SER A 7 -11.60 -29.68 1.49
C SER A 7 -10.47 -28.73 1.91
N ILE A 8 -9.62 -28.35 0.95
CA ILE A 8 -8.60 -27.33 1.19
C ILE A 8 -9.25 -25.95 1.12
N ASN A 9 -9.27 -25.23 2.24
CA ASN A 9 -9.80 -23.88 2.31
C ASN A 9 -8.79 -22.88 1.69
N LYS A 10 -9.00 -22.54 0.41
CA LYS A 10 -8.10 -21.66 -0.37
C LYS A 10 -8.18 -20.16 0.03
N GLY A 11 -9.03 -19.82 1.01
CA GLY A 11 -9.15 -18.47 1.54
C GLY A 11 -8.14 -18.14 2.65
N ILE A 12 -7.48 -19.16 3.23
CA ILE A 12 -6.48 -18.96 4.28
C ILE A 12 -5.28 -18.22 3.68
N ASN A 13 -4.85 -17.14 4.35
CA ASN A 13 -3.74 -16.27 3.95
C ASN A 13 -3.98 -15.42 2.68
N LYS A 14 -5.23 -15.28 2.25
CA LYS A 14 -5.59 -14.21 1.30
C LYS A 14 -5.52 -12.87 2.02
N SER A 15 -4.92 -11.87 1.39
CA SER A 15 -4.93 -10.54 1.95
C SER A 15 -6.33 -9.96 1.99
N ILE A 16 -6.54 -9.06 2.94
CA ILE A 16 -7.86 -8.43 3.16
C ILE A 16 -8.19 -7.60 1.92
N GLU A 17 -9.23 -8.04 1.19
CA GLU A 17 -9.77 -7.35 0.04
C GLU A 17 -11.19 -6.87 0.34
N PHE A 18 -11.46 -5.59 0.12
CA PHE A 18 -12.77 -4.98 0.26
C PHE A 18 -13.25 -4.55 -1.13
N ARG A 19 -14.09 -5.37 -1.77
CA ARG A 19 -14.66 -5.11 -3.11
C ARG A 19 -13.61 -4.65 -4.16
N GLY A 20 -12.41 -5.25 -4.13
CA GLY A 20 -11.30 -4.94 -5.05
C GLY A 20 -10.30 -3.88 -4.56
N LEU A 21 -10.56 -3.20 -3.44
CA LEU A 21 -9.51 -2.49 -2.68
C LEU A 21 -8.74 -3.49 -1.83
N ARG A 22 -7.42 -3.42 -1.87
CA ARG A 22 -6.57 -4.31 -1.07
C ARG A 22 -5.65 -3.50 -0.15
N ALA A 23 -5.37 -4.03 1.04
CA ALA A 23 -4.33 -3.52 1.93
C ALA A 23 -4.42 -1.99 2.21
N GLN A 24 -3.30 -1.26 2.04
CA GLN A 24 -3.17 0.16 2.39
C GLN A 24 -4.11 1.10 1.63
N TYR A 25 -4.67 0.71 0.47
CA TYR A 25 -5.60 1.59 -0.25
C TYR A 25 -6.93 1.76 0.49
N ILE A 26 -7.30 0.81 1.35
CA ILE A 26 -8.47 0.92 2.23
C ILE A 26 -8.29 2.12 3.17
N TRP A 27 -7.11 2.24 3.77
CA TRP A 27 -6.77 3.38 4.62
C TRP A 27 -6.77 4.71 3.87
N TYR A 28 -6.25 4.74 2.64
CA TYR A 28 -6.30 5.95 1.82
C TYR A 28 -7.74 6.35 1.46
N PHE A 29 -8.60 5.36 1.17
CA PHE A 29 -10.00 5.63 0.88
C PHE A 29 -10.76 6.14 2.11
N ALA A 30 -10.53 5.54 3.28
CA ALA A 30 -11.09 6.01 4.54
C ALA A 30 -10.64 7.45 4.86
N GLY A 31 -9.35 7.74 4.70
CA GLY A 31 -8.80 9.09 4.87
C GLY A 31 -9.38 10.10 3.88
N LEU A 32 -9.63 9.70 2.62
CA LEU A 32 -10.29 10.55 1.63
C LEU A 32 -11.71 10.93 2.09
N VAL A 33 -12.52 9.95 2.53
CA VAL A 33 -13.89 10.19 2.98
C VAL A 33 -13.90 11.09 4.22
N LEU A 34 -13.04 10.80 5.21
CA LEU A 34 -12.94 11.61 6.43
C LEU A 34 -12.46 13.03 6.13
N GLY A 35 -11.48 13.19 5.25
CA GLY A 35 -10.99 14.50 4.81
C GLY A 35 -12.08 15.31 4.11
N LEU A 36 -12.86 14.68 3.24
CA LEU A 36 -13.99 15.34 2.56
C LEU A 36 -15.08 15.79 3.55
N MET A 37 -15.31 15.03 4.62
CA MET A 37 -16.23 15.44 5.68
C MET A 37 -15.75 16.73 6.36
N ILE A 38 -14.46 16.83 6.69
CA ILE A 38 -13.86 18.03 7.31
C ILE A 38 -13.92 19.20 6.33
N VAL A 39 -13.57 18.98 5.06
CA VAL A 39 -13.63 19.99 4.00
C VAL A 39 -15.05 20.52 3.83
N PHE A 40 -16.05 19.63 3.78
CA PHE A 40 -17.46 20.00 3.72
C PHE A 40 -17.88 20.85 4.91
N ALA A 41 -17.58 20.40 6.14
CA ALA A 41 -17.92 21.13 7.35
C ALA A 41 -17.29 22.53 7.35
N THR A 42 -16.02 22.64 6.97
CA THR A 42 -15.30 23.90 6.91
C THR A 42 -15.92 24.85 5.88
N LEU A 43 -16.14 24.39 4.65
CA LEU A 43 -16.77 25.20 3.59
C LEU A 43 -18.18 25.65 3.97
N TYR A 44 -18.95 24.77 4.62
CA TYR A 44 -20.31 25.07 5.06
C TYR A 44 -20.33 26.14 6.15
N ILE A 45 -19.45 26.04 7.16
CA ILE A 45 -19.32 27.03 8.24
C ILE A 45 -18.87 28.39 7.68
N LEU A 46 -18.02 28.39 6.65
CA LEU A 46 -17.60 29.62 5.96
C LEU A 46 -18.70 30.25 5.09
N GLY A 47 -19.86 29.61 4.94
CA GLY A 47 -21.00 30.17 4.19
C GLY A 47 -20.88 30.02 2.67
N ALA A 48 -20.05 29.10 2.16
CA ALA A 48 -19.85 28.90 0.72
C ALA A 48 -21.11 28.42 -0.04
N GLY A 49 -22.20 28.10 0.67
CA GLY A 49 -23.45 27.60 0.09
C GLY A 49 -23.38 26.11 -0.25
N THR A 50 -24.51 25.42 -0.08
CA THR A 50 -24.57 23.95 -0.19
C THR A 50 -24.19 23.42 -1.57
N LEU A 51 -24.56 24.15 -2.65
CA LEU A 51 -24.25 23.73 -4.03
C LEU A 51 -22.75 23.75 -4.32
N ILE A 52 -22.03 24.77 -3.86
CA ILE A 52 -20.57 24.86 -4.04
C ILE A 52 -19.88 23.78 -3.22
N CYS A 53 -20.32 23.57 -1.97
CA CYS A 53 -19.80 22.48 -1.14
C CYS A 53 -19.98 21.11 -1.83
N LEU A 54 -21.16 20.86 -2.41
CA LEU A 54 -21.46 19.61 -3.10
C LEU A 54 -20.63 19.45 -4.37
N ALA A 55 -20.46 20.51 -5.16
CA ALA A 55 -19.65 20.48 -6.37
C ALA A 55 -18.18 20.17 -6.06
N VAL A 56 -17.61 20.83 -5.04
CA VAL A 56 -16.22 20.62 -4.61
C VAL A 56 -16.04 19.23 -4.02
N CYS A 57 -16.85 18.84 -3.02
CA CYS A 57 -16.70 17.55 -2.38
C CYS A 57 -17.04 16.39 -3.31
N GLY A 58 -18.06 16.52 -4.16
CA GLY A 58 -18.46 15.50 -5.13
C GLY A 58 -17.40 15.26 -6.21
N SER A 59 -16.86 16.33 -6.80
CA SER A 59 -15.78 16.21 -7.78
C SER A 59 -14.50 15.61 -7.18
N ALA A 60 -14.12 16.06 -5.98
CA ALA A 60 -12.98 15.51 -5.25
C ALA A 60 -13.18 14.03 -4.84
N ALA A 61 -14.39 13.66 -4.40
CA ALA A 61 -14.74 12.28 -4.09
C ALA A 61 -14.63 11.38 -5.32
N ALA A 62 -15.21 11.78 -6.45
CA ALA A 62 -15.17 11.01 -7.69
C ALA A 62 -13.74 10.84 -8.19
N PHE A 63 -12.98 11.93 -8.31
CA PHE A 63 -11.60 11.91 -8.76
C PHE A 63 -10.69 11.09 -7.82
N GLY A 64 -10.79 11.33 -6.51
CA GLY A 64 -10.01 10.63 -5.49
C GLY A 64 -10.29 9.12 -5.48
N SER A 65 -11.57 8.74 -5.57
CA SER A 65 -11.98 7.33 -5.64
C SER A 65 -11.38 6.65 -6.87
N ILE A 66 -11.54 7.23 -8.05
CA ILE A 66 -11.00 6.66 -9.30
C ILE A 66 -9.49 6.44 -9.18
N LYS A 67 -8.76 7.43 -8.64
CA LYS A 67 -7.30 7.33 -8.45
C LYS A 67 -6.91 6.23 -7.47
N ILE A 68 -7.58 6.13 -6.33
CA ILE A 68 -7.28 5.10 -5.31
C ILE A 68 -7.56 3.70 -5.86
N PHE A 69 -8.70 3.49 -6.53
CA PHE A 69 -9.02 2.21 -7.15
C PHE A 69 -8.05 1.85 -8.29
N ALA A 70 -7.66 2.83 -9.12
CA ALA A 70 -6.64 2.61 -10.15
C ALA A 70 -5.29 2.22 -9.55
N LEU A 71 -4.89 2.86 -8.44
CA LEU A 71 -3.67 2.53 -7.72
C LEU A 71 -3.72 1.12 -7.11
N SER A 72 -4.85 0.76 -6.51
CA SER A 72 -5.11 -0.57 -5.96
C SER A 72 -4.94 -1.66 -7.01
N ARG A 73 -5.56 -1.48 -8.19
CA ARG A 73 -5.44 -2.43 -9.30
C ARG A 73 -4.02 -2.49 -9.87
N LYS A 74 -3.34 -1.35 -10.01
CA LYS A 74 -2.02 -1.28 -10.64
C LYS A 74 -0.90 -1.87 -9.77
N TYR A 75 -0.92 -1.61 -8.48
CA TYR A 75 0.19 -1.94 -7.59
C TYR A 75 -0.13 -3.09 -6.62
N GLY A 76 -1.40 -3.39 -6.35
CA GLY A 76 -1.78 -4.39 -5.35
C GLY A 76 -1.21 -4.08 -3.97
N GLU A 77 -1.25 -5.07 -3.08
CA GLU A 77 -0.96 -4.91 -1.65
C GLU A 77 0.45 -4.36 -1.34
N HIS A 78 1.50 -4.91 -1.95
CA HIS A 78 2.89 -4.51 -1.67
C HIS A 78 3.54 -3.70 -2.79
N GLY A 79 2.89 -3.51 -3.95
CA GLY A 79 3.57 -2.95 -5.12
C GLY A 79 3.91 -1.48 -5.00
N LEU A 80 3.10 -0.67 -4.30
CA LEU A 80 3.42 0.74 -4.09
C LEU A 80 4.61 0.89 -3.14
N MET A 81 4.68 0.05 -2.10
CA MET A 81 5.83 0.02 -1.19
C MET A 81 7.10 -0.37 -1.94
N LYS A 82 7.04 -1.39 -2.81
CA LYS A 82 8.15 -1.76 -3.70
C LYS A 82 8.51 -0.64 -4.67
N ALA A 83 7.53 0.06 -5.23
CA ALA A 83 7.77 1.18 -6.16
C ALA A 83 8.43 2.37 -5.46
N MET A 84 8.03 2.68 -4.22
CA MET A 84 8.67 3.70 -3.40
C MET A 84 10.09 3.28 -2.98
N ALA A 85 10.27 2.01 -2.58
CA ALA A 85 11.59 1.49 -2.22
C ALA A 85 12.55 1.58 -3.40
N ARG A 86 12.12 1.23 -4.62
CA ARG A 86 12.96 1.35 -5.84
C ARG A 86 13.51 2.76 -6.08
N LYS A 87 12.80 3.81 -5.65
CA LYS A 87 13.31 5.20 -5.77
C LYS A 87 14.45 5.52 -4.79
N ARG A 88 14.61 4.73 -3.73
CA ARG A 88 15.60 4.93 -2.67
C ARG A 88 16.85 4.06 -2.83
N VAL A 89 16.86 3.13 -3.78
CA VAL A 89 18.00 2.24 -4.04
C VAL A 89 18.94 2.89 -5.07
N PRO A 90 20.27 2.88 -4.87
CA PRO A 90 21.21 3.37 -5.88
C PRO A 90 21.07 2.60 -7.20
N ARG A 91 21.23 3.31 -8.33
CA ARG A 91 21.10 2.70 -9.67
C ARG A 91 22.13 1.59 -9.93
N VAL A 92 23.30 1.73 -9.34
CA VAL A 92 24.39 0.75 -9.45
C VAL A 92 25.05 0.61 -8.09
N LEU A 93 25.19 -0.63 -7.64
CA LEU A 93 26.05 -0.98 -6.52
C LEU A 93 27.36 -1.53 -7.10
N LYS A 94 28.46 -0.77 -7.01
CA LYS A 94 29.79 -1.25 -7.41
C LYS A 94 30.59 -1.63 -6.16
N SER A 95 31.15 -2.83 -6.16
CA SER A 95 32.16 -3.25 -5.19
C SER A 95 33.47 -3.51 -5.94
N TYR A 96 34.53 -2.83 -5.53
CA TYR A 96 35.86 -2.93 -6.14
C TYR A 96 36.76 -3.95 -5.43
N GLY A 97 36.27 -4.59 -4.36
CA GLY A 97 37.08 -5.49 -3.57
C GLY A 97 36.27 -6.51 -2.78
N ARG A 98 36.91 -7.65 -2.51
CA ARG A 98 36.35 -8.78 -1.74
C ARG A 98 36.48 -8.63 -0.22
N ARG A 99 37.20 -7.61 0.26
CA ARG A 99 37.45 -7.39 1.71
C ARG A 99 36.15 -7.23 2.51
N PHE A 100 35.17 -6.49 1.99
CA PHE A 100 33.87 -6.30 2.63
C PHE A 100 33.13 -7.63 2.86
N PHE A 101 33.08 -8.49 1.83
CA PHE A 101 32.44 -9.80 1.93
C PHE A 101 33.21 -10.79 2.82
N GLN A 102 34.54 -10.70 2.84
CA GLN A 102 35.39 -11.52 3.73
C GLN A 102 35.18 -11.17 5.21
N GLN A 103 35.03 -9.88 5.54
CA GLN A 103 34.71 -9.44 6.90
C GLN A 103 33.34 -9.92 7.36
N LEU A 104 32.33 -9.94 6.47
CA LEU A 104 31.01 -10.49 6.78
C LEU A 104 31.09 -11.99 7.12
N ASN A 105 31.85 -12.75 6.32
CA ASN A 105 32.05 -14.19 6.50
C ASN A 105 32.81 -14.53 7.80
N TYR A 106 33.76 -13.69 8.20
CA TYR A 106 34.46 -13.84 9.48
C TYR A 106 33.51 -13.66 10.67
N LYS A 107 32.66 -12.62 10.63
CA LYS A 107 31.65 -12.34 11.66
C LYS A 107 30.65 -13.49 11.84
N GLU A 108 30.21 -14.12 10.75
CA GLU A 108 29.31 -15.29 10.79
C GLU A 108 29.98 -16.50 11.46
N LYS A 109 31.22 -16.84 11.08
CA LYS A 109 31.97 -17.95 11.67
C LYS A 109 32.30 -17.78 13.16
N THR A 110 32.32 -16.54 13.64
CA THR A 110 32.63 -16.21 15.04
C THR A 110 31.38 -16.26 15.93
N HIS A 111 30.19 -15.97 15.37
CA HIS A 111 28.91 -15.97 16.12
C HIS A 111 28.00 -17.19 15.84
N GLY A 112 28.27 -18.00 14.81
CA GLY A 112 27.55 -19.25 14.51
C GLY A 112 28.14 -20.50 15.18
N LYS A 113 29.09 -20.34 16.11
CA LYS A 113 29.59 -21.42 16.95
C LYS A 113 28.95 -21.32 18.34
N ALA A 114 27.72 -21.83 18.44
CA ALA A 114 27.06 -22.19 19.69
C ALA A 114 26.33 -23.51 19.45
#